data_AF-A0A7W6NYA0-F1
#
_entry.id   AF-A0A7W6NYA0-F1
#
_cell.length_a   1.000
_cell.length_b   1.000
_cell.length_c   1.000
_cell.angle_alpha   90.00
_cell.angle_beta   90.00
_cell.angle_gamma   90.00
#
_symmetry.space_group_name_H-M   'P 1'
#
loop_
_entity.id
_entity.type
_entity.pdbx_description
1 polymer ?
#
loop_
_entity_poly.entity_id
_entity_poly.type
_entity_poly.pdbx_seq_one_letter_code
_entity_poly.pdbx_strand_id
1 'polypeptide(L)'
;MTVHTYGSIDFNQPNTGSPFPTLNGDLTVLARLAAAFAPHETAPPSMAVSIDAGALIVAGAPLEVKAQTSGAIAPPAASPRIDRVTISPTTGLLTVTTGTEAANPVPPALPAGQLPVAQLRLDPGMTAISNARIRDERVTLAAGSGGGLLAVQRFTASATYTATPGTSRVLIRAVGGGGAGGSCTATSSSQVSCASGGSAGAYAETLITSGFDGAAVVVGAGGAPAAIGNNSGGAGGASSFGSILAVPGGSGGFGSIASTAPLLFGGTGTSALPTGANLVAAAGATGSEGFALATTIVVGGIGGSSAFGGGGRGGGATGGSAGQAPGAGGGGAAAIASQSGFQGGAGAAGLVLVYEYA
;
A
#
# COMPACT_ATOMS: atom_id res chain seq x y z
N MET A 1 23.67 -7.48 -51.58
CA MET A 1 22.57 -7.10 -50.68
C MET A 1 22.24 -5.65 -50.96
N THR A 2 21.17 -5.40 -51.72
CA THR A 2 20.78 -4.05 -52.12
C THR A 2 20.19 -3.35 -50.91
N VAL A 3 20.85 -2.31 -50.40
CA VAL A 3 20.28 -1.46 -49.36
C VAL A 3 19.24 -0.58 -50.04
N HIS A 4 17.97 -0.81 -49.74
CA HIS A 4 16.91 0.12 -50.09
C HIS A 4 17.06 1.36 -49.21
N THR A 5 17.50 2.47 -49.79
CA THR A 5 17.40 3.79 -49.17
C THR A 5 15.94 4.24 -49.26
N TYR A 6 15.25 4.26 -48.12
CA TYR A 6 13.94 4.90 -48.02
C TYR A 6 14.11 6.40 -48.26
N GLY A 7 13.31 6.97 -49.16
CA GLY A 7 13.29 8.41 -49.45
C GLY A 7 12.85 9.24 -48.24
N SER A 8 13.06 10.55 -48.31
CA SER A 8 12.62 11.50 -47.28
C SER A 8 11.10 11.39 -47.07
N ILE A 9 10.69 11.25 -45.81
CA ILE A 9 9.29 11.19 -45.41
C ILE A 9 8.68 12.59 -45.54
N ASP A 10 7.61 12.71 -46.32
CA ASP A 10 6.80 13.93 -46.43
C ASP A 10 5.63 13.85 -45.45
N PHE A 11 5.65 14.73 -44.43
CA PHE A 11 4.67 14.77 -43.35
C PHE A 11 3.36 15.47 -43.72
N ASN A 12 3.21 15.98 -44.95
CA ASN A 12 2.09 16.83 -45.36
C ASN A 12 1.12 16.19 -46.38
N GLN A 13 1.14 14.87 -46.59
CA GLN A 13 0.19 14.27 -47.54
C GLN A 13 -1.27 14.34 -47.04
N PRO A 14 -2.20 14.99 -47.77
CA PRO A 14 -3.60 15.06 -47.38
C PRO A 14 -4.34 13.76 -47.72
N ASN A 15 -5.13 13.28 -46.77
CA ASN A 15 -5.91 12.05 -46.89
C ASN A 15 -7.27 12.37 -47.56
N THR A 16 -7.44 12.05 -48.84
CA THR A 16 -8.72 12.24 -49.55
C THR A 16 -9.56 10.96 -49.53
N GLY A 17 -10.73 11.00 -48.88
CA GLY A 17 -11.84 10.10 -49.21
C GLY A 17 -12.35 9.07 -48.18
N SER A 18 -11.94 9.09 -46.91
CA SER A 18 -12.50 8.19 -45.88
C SER A 18 -12.86 8.96 -44.59
N PRO A 19 -14.04 8.71 -43.96
CA PRO A 19 -14.37 9.31 -42.65
C PRO A 19 -13.53 8.74 -41.50
N PHE A 20 -12.74 7.70 -41.74
CA PHE A 20 -11.73 7.16 -40.82
C PHE A 20 -10.35 7.17 -41.49
N PRO A 21 -9.31 7.76 -40.87
CA PRO A 21 -7.96 7.72 -41.43
C PRO A 21 -7.51 6.26 -41.51
N THR A 22 -7.13 5.82 -42.70
CA THR A 22 -6.54 4.49 -42.92
C THR A 22 -5.22 4.38 -42.14
N LEU A 23 -4.92 3.18 -41.63
CA LEU A 23 -3.70 2.84 -40.86
C LEU A 23 -2.37 2.99 -41.64
N ASN A 24 -2.35 3.66 -42.80
CA ASN A 24 -1.11 3.96 -43.52
C ASN A 24 -0.33 5.15 -42.89
N GLY A 25 -0.40 5.28 -41.56
CA GLY A 25 0.15 6.38 -40.78
C GLY A 25 0.59 5.95 -39.39
N ASP A 26 1.02 4.70 -39.19
CA ASP A 26 1.47 4.19 -37.89
C ASP A 26 2.59 5.05 -37.28
N LEU A 27 3.46 5.64 -38.13
CA LEU A 27 4.45 6.63 -37.73
C LEU A 27 3.86 8.01 -37.44
N THR A 28 2.77 8.41 -38.09
CA THR A 28 2.06 9.68 -37.83
C THR A 28 1.27 9.63 -36.52
N VAL A 29 0.72 8.47 -36.17
CA VAL A 29 0.08 8.24 -34.87
C VAL A 29 1.13 8.24 -33.74
N LEU A 30 2.29 7.61 -33.95
CA LEU A 30 3.41 7.69 -33.03
C LEU A 30 4.00 9.12 -32.96
N ALA A 31 4.07 9.83 -34.07
CA ALA A 31 4.51 11.23 -34.12
C ALA A 31 3.53 12.15 -33.37
N ARG A 32 2.21 11.90 -33.41
CA ARG A 32 1.24 12.64 -32.60
C ARG A 32 1.43 12.40 -31.10
N LEU A 33 1.78 11.18 -30.69
CA LEU A 33 2.14 10.86 -29.30
C LEU A 33 3.47 11.52 -28.89
N ALA A 34 4.46 11.56 -29.78
CA ALA A 34 5.78 12.16 -29.53
C ALA A 34 5.76 13.70 -29.60
N ALA A 35 4.89 14.29 -30.43
CA ALA A 35 4.73 15.73 -30.62
C ALA A 35 3.75 16.38 -29.63
N ALA A 36 3.01 15.58 -28.85
CA ALA A 36 2.04 16.10 -27.89
C ALA A 36 2.70 17.10 -26.91
N PHE A 37 2.22 18.34 -26.90
CA PHE A 37 2.76 19.44 -26.08
C PHE A 37 4.21 19.84 -26.41
N ALA A 38 4.72 19.55 -27.61
CA ALA A 38 6.08 19.89 -27.99
C ALA A 38 6.34 21.41 -27.90
N PRO A 39 7.36 21.84 -27.15
CA PRO A 39 7.70 23.25 -27.03
C PRO A 39 8.52 23.73 -28.23
N HIS A 40 8.20 24.90 -28.77
CA HIS A 40 8.94 25.53 -29.86
C HIS A 40 8.82 27.06 -29.84
N GLU A 41 9.70 27.74 -30.57
CA GLU A 41 9.64 29.20 -30.76
C GLU A 41 8.34 29.64 -31.45
N THR A 42 7.87 30.86 -31.17
CA THR A 42 6.71 31.41 -31.91
C THR A 42 7.06 31.68 -33.37
N ALA A 43 6.05 31.71 -34.24
CA ALA A 43 6.19 32.13 -35.64
C ALA A 43 5.34 33.39 -35.90
N PRO A 44 5.95 34.59 -36.05
CA PRO A 44 7.39 34.88 -36.02
C PRO A 44 8.00 34.79 -34.60
N PRO A 45 9.34 34.62 -34.46
CA PRO A 45 10.00 34.55 -33.16
C PRO A 45 9.76 35.81 -32.31
N SER A 46 9.44 35.60 -31.03
CA SER A 46 9.10 36.64 -30.07
C SER A 46 9.53 36.23 -28.66
N MET A 47 9.31 37.11 -27.67
CA MET A 47 9.50 36.80 -26.26
C MET A 47 8.37 35.93 -25.69
N ALA A 48 8.00 34.86 -26.38
CA ALA A 48 7.02 33.88 -25.93
C ALA A 48 7.40 32.49 -26.47
N VAL A 49 6.85 31.44 -25.87
CA VAL A 49 7.03 30.05 -26.30
C VAL A 49 5.69 29.46 -26.69
N SER A 50 5.67 28.67 -27.76
CA SER A 50 4.50 27.91 -28.17
C SER A 50 4.64 26.45 -27.74
N ILE A 51 3.52 25.83 -27.40
CA ILE A 51 3.41 24.40 -27.19
C ILE A 51 2.36 23.85 -28.16
N ASP A 52 2.69 22.74 -28.81
CA ASP A 52 1.77 22.07 -29.72
C ASP A 52 0.55 21.50 -28.99
N ALA A 53 -0.49 21.17 -29.75
CA ALA A 53 -1.66 20.47 -29.23
C ALA A 53 -1.26 19.08 -28.68
N GLY A 54 -2.04 18.58 -27.74
CA GLY A 54 -1.83 17.27 -27.12
C GLY A 54 -3.08 16.78 -26.42
N ALA A 55 -3.03 15.57 -25.87
CA ALA A 55 -4.13 15.01 -25.10
C ALA A 55 -3.65 14.58 -23.72
N LEU A 56 -4.50 14.78 -22.71
CA LEU A 56 -4.31 14.28 -21.35
C LEU A 56 -5.38 13.24 -21.05
N ILE A 57 -5.09 12.28 -20.16
CA ILE A 57 -6.13 11.43 -19.59
C ILE A 57 -6.57 12.06 -18.27
N VAL A 58 -7.84 12.44 -18.17
CA VAL A 58 -8.43 13.06 -16.98
C VAL A 58 -9.62 12.21 -16.56
N ALA A 59 -9.57 11.66 -15.34
CA ALA A 59 -10.62 10.77 -14.81
C ALA A 59 -10.99 9.60 -15.75
N GLY A 60 -10.00 9.05 -16.50
CA GLY A 60 -10.19 7.92 -17.40
C GLY A 60 -10.70 8.28 -18.81
N ALA A 61 -10.89 9.57 -19.12
CA ALA A 61 -11.29 10.04 -20.45
C ALA A 61 -10.21 10.94 -21.08
N PRO A 62 -10.05 10.94 -22.42
CA PRO A 62 -9.14 11.85 -23.10
C PRO A 62 -9.68 13.28 -23.08
N LEU A 63 -8.87 14.23 -22.60
CA LEU A 63 -9.04 15.67 -22.75
C LEU A 63 -8.10 16.16 -23.85
N GLU A 64 -8.65 16.56 -24.98
CA GLU A 64 -7.89 17.22 -26.06
C GLU A 64 -7.58 18.67 -25.67
N VAL A 65 -6.31 19.03 -25.72
CA VAL A 65 -5.80 20.35 -25.38
C VAL A 65 -5.24 20.97 -26.66
N LYS A 66 -5.74 22.16 -27.02
CA LYS A 66 -5.26 22.89 -28.19
C LYS A 66 -3.85 23.41 -27.98
N ALA A 67 -3.15 23.71 -29.07
CA ALA A 67 -1.88 24.42 -29.02
C ALA A 67 -2.04 25.74 -28.25
N GLN A 68 -1.01 26.09 -27.47
CA GLN A 68 -1.02 27.27 -26.60
C GLN A 68 0.26 28.07 -26.80
N THR A 69 0.18 29.37 -26.60
CA THR A 69 1.34 30.25 -26.56
C THR A 69 1.37 30.92 -25.20
N SER A 70 2.55 31.03 -24.59
CA SER A 70 2.71 31.75 -23.34
C SER A 70 2.35 33.24 -23.50
N GLY A 71 2.07 33.91 -22.38
CA GLY A 71 2.19 35.36 -22.34
C GLY A 71 3.61 35.83 -22.66
N ALA A 72 3.79 37.13 -22.89
CA ALA A 72 5.11 37.71 -23.11
C ALA A 72 6.00 37.52 -21.87
N ILE A 73 7.16 36.91 -22.06
CA ILE A 73 8.17 36.64 -21.05
C ILE A 73 9.15 37.80 -21.05
N ALA A 74 9.25 38.53 -19.94
CA ALA A 74 10.20 39.64 -19.84
C ALA A 74 11.65 39.12 -19.88
N PRO A 75 12.53 39.70 -20.73
CA PRO A 75 13.94 39.34 -20.74
C PRO A 75 14.60 39.72 -19.41
N PRO A 76 15.64 38.99 -18.97
CA PRO A 76 16.41 39.35 -17.79
C PRO A 76 17.06 40.74 -17.92
N ALA A 77 17.24 41.42 -16.79
CA ALA A 77 17.80 42.76 -16.77
C ALA A 77 19.33 42.77 -16.70
N ALA A 78 19.93 41.89 -15.88
CA ALA A 78 21.34 41.97 -15.53
C ALA A 78 22.11 40.66 -15.70
N SER A 79 21.49 39.50 -15.52
CA SER A 79 22.17 38.20 -15.65
C SER A 79 21.28 37.15 -16.30
N PRO A 80 21.84 36.10 -16.91
CA PRO A 80 21.06 35.01 -17.47
C PRO A 80 20.09 34.39 -16.45
N ARG A 81 18.97 33.86 -16.95
CA ARG A 81 17.90 33.23 -16.16
C ARG A 81 17.41 31.97 -16.87
N ILE A 82 16.95 31.00 -16.11
CA ILE A 82 16.18 29.88 -16.66
C ILE A 82 14.75 29.99 -16.15
N ASP A 83 13.79 30.01 -17.06
CA ASP A 83 12.37 29.90 -16.75
C ASP A 83 11.89 28.48 -17.06
N ARG A 84 10.84 28.02 -16.38
CA ARG A 84 10.28 26.67 -16.60
C ARG A 84 8.84 26.72 -17.09
N VAL A 85 8.55 25.98 -18.14
CA VAL A 85 7.22 25.81 -18.73
C VAL A 85 6.63 24.49 -18.24
N THR A 86 5.37 24.55 -17.81
CA THR A 86 4.60 23.40 -17.33
C THR A 86 3.18 23.42 -17.89
N ILE A 87 2.50 22.28 -17.85
CA ILE A 87 1.05 22.19 -18.08
C ILE A 87 0.34 21.53 -16.90
N SER A 88 -0.90 21.95 -16.66
CA SER A 88 -1.78 21.30 -15.69
C SER A 88 -2.19 19.91 -16.17
N PRO A 89 -2.03 18.84 -15.37
CA PRO A 89 -2.47 17.50 -15.74
C PRO A 89 -4.00 17.35 -15.78
N THR A 90 -4.77 18.32 -15.28
CA THR A 90 -6.25 18.25 -15.24
C THR A 90 -6.91 19.15 -16.27
N THR A 91 -6.25 20.23 -16.68
CA THR A 91 -6.81 21.23 -17.62
C THR A 91 -5.96 21.43 -18.87
N GLY A 92 -4.71 20.98 -18.87
CA GLY A 92 -3.76 21.19 -19.96
C GLY A 92 -3.22 22.62 -20.08
N LEU A 93 -3.59 23.52 -19.16
CA LEU A 93 -3.20 24.93 -19.25
C LEU A 93 -1.70 25.12 -19.03
N LEU A 94 -1.06 25.83 -19.96
CA LEU A 94 0.34 26.24 -19.88
C LEU A 94 0.56 27.25 -18.77
N THR A 95 1.64 27.06 -18.01
CA THR A 95 2.13 28.00 -16.99
C THR A 95 3.64 28.17 -17.12
N VAL A 96 4.13 29.41 -17.03
CA VAL A 96 5.56 29.74 -16.98
C VAL A 96 5.94 30.14 -15.55
N THR A 97 6.93 29.46 -14.99
CA THR A 97 7.53 29.81 -13.70
C THR A 97 8.82 30.57 -13.96
N THR A 98 8.84 31.85 -13.57
CA THR A 98 10.02 32.71 -13.68
C THR A 98 11.11 32.25 -12.71
N GLY A 99 12.34 32.13 -13.20
CA GLY A 99 13.49 31.82 -12.35
C GLY A 99 14.16 33.02 -11.73
N THR A 100 15.39 32.78 -11.27
CA THR A 100 16.22 33.80 -10.63
C THR A 100 17.42 34.11 -11.52
N GLU A 101 17.72 35.39 -11.73
CA GLU A 101 18.89 35.83 -12.48
C GLU A 101 20.18 35.47 -11.72
N ALA A 102 21.13 34.83 -12.41
CA ALA A 102 22.43 34.49 -11.85
C ALA A 102 23.46 34.30 -12.97
N ALA A 103 24.75 34.44 -12.65
CA ALA A 103 25.83 34.14 -13.60
C ALA A 103 25.79 32.69 -14.09
N ASN A 104 25.36 31.77 -13.21
CA ASN A 104 25.09 30.37 -13.49
C ASN A 104 23.64 30.06 -13.10
N PRO A 105 22.65 30.33 -13.97
CA PRO A 105 21.25 30.18 -13.62
C PRO A 105 20.88 28.71 -13.43
N VAL A 106 20.05 28.45 -12.43
CA VAL A 106 19.49 27.12 -12.12
C VAL A 106 17.99 27.15 -12.44
N PRO A 107 17.42 26.10 -13.05
CA PRO A 107 15.98 26.02 -13.30
C PRO A 107 15.18 26.07 -11.99
N PRO A 108 14.02 26.77 -11.96
CA PRO A 108 13.09 26.73 -10.83
C PRO A 108 12.69 25.30 -10.48
N ALA A 109 12.36 25.02 -9.22
CA ALA A 109 11.76 23.74 -8.84
C ALA A 109 10.47 23.48 -9.64
N LEU A 110 10.17 22.21 -9.94
CA LEU A 110 8.89 21.86 -10.58
C LEU A 110 7.74 22.18 -9.60
N PRO A 111 6.77 23.05 -9.96
CA PRO A 111 5.64 23.32 -9.08
C PRO A 111 4.83 22.04 -8.81
N ALA A 112 4.38 21.87 -7.57
CA ALA A 112 3.64 20.68 -7.16
C ALA A 112 2.39 20.47 -8.04
N GLY A 113 2.21 19.24 -8.52
CA GLY A 113 1.05 18.86 -9.34
C GLY A 113 1.08 19.35 -10.79
N GLN A 114 2.19 19.90 -11.28
CA GLN A 114 2.36 20.32 -12.68
C GLN A 114 3.22 19.33 -13.47
N LEU A 115 2.95 19.18 -14.77
CA LEU A 115 3.78 18.38 -15.68
C LEU A 115 4.87 19.25 -16.33
N PRO A 116 6.14 18.84 -16.32
CA PRO A 116 7.22 19.58 -16.98
C PRO A 116 7.06 19.53 -18.51
N VAL A 117 7.29 20.67 -19.16
CA VAL A 117 7.31 20.77 -20.63
C VAL A 117 8.68 21.22 -21.13
N ALA A 118 9.20 22.34 -20.61
CA ALA A 118 10.46 22.89 -21.11
C ALA A 118 11.18 23.75 -20.09
N GLN A 119 12.49 23.91 -20.29
CA GLN A 119 13.27 25.03 -19.73
C GLN A 119 13.59 26.03 -20.83
N LEU A 120 13.53 27.31 -20.49
CA LEU A 120 13.85 28.42 -21.37
C LEU A 120 15.11 29.12 -20.85
N ARG A 121 16.20 29.12 -21.62
CA ARG A 121 17.39 29.90 -21.28
C ARG A 121 17.27 31.32 -21.82
N LEU A 122 17.25 32.28 -20.92
CA LEU A 122 17.13 33.69 -21.21
C LEU A 122 18.44 34.43 -20.87
N ASP A 123 18.86 35.34 -21.74
CA ASP A 123 20.03 36.21 -21.56
C ASP A 123 19.57 37.68 -21.65
N PRO A 124 20.25 38.63 -20.98
CA PRO A 124 19.84 40.04 -21.01
C PRO A 124 19.76 40.62 -22.43
N GLY A 125 18.74 41.46 -22.68
CA GLY A 125 18.59 42.21 -23.93
C GLY A 125 18.01 41.41 -25.12
N MET A 126 17.63 40.15 -24.92
CA MET A 126 16.99 39.37 -25.99
C MET A 126 15.60 39.89 -26.36
N THR A 127 15.26 39.74 -27.64
CA THR A 127 13.95 40.14 -28.21
C THR A 127 13.15 38.95 -28.73
N ALA A 128 13.73 37.75 -28.75
CA ALA A 128 13.05 36.51 -29.10
C ALA A 128 13.67 35.29 -28.40
N ILE A 129 12.83 34.29 -28.11
CA ILE A 129 13.23 32.97 -27.63
C ILE A 129 13.25 32.04 -28.84
N SER A 130 14.44 31.62 -29.26
CA SER A 130 14.59 30.67 -30.37
C SER A 130 14.62 29.22 -29.89
N ASN A 131 14.42 28.27 -30.80
CA ASN A 131 14.48 26.83 -30.50
C ASN A 131 15.79 26.40 -29.82
N ALA A 132 16.91 27.05 -30.13
CA ALA A 132 18.21 26.77 -29.50
C ALA A 132 18.26 27.12 -28.00
N ARG A 133 17.26 27.84 -27.48
CA ARG A 133 17.12 28.25 -26.08
C ARG A 133 16.04 27.47 -25.33
N ILE A 134 15.39 26.51 -26.00
CA ILE A 134 14.36 25.65 -25.44
C ILE A 134 14.96 24.27 -25.21
N ARG A 135 14.97 23.83 -23.96
CA ARG A 135 15.29 22.45 -23.60
C ARG A 135 13.99 21.73 -23.28
N ASP A 136 13.63 20.75 -24.10
CA ASP A 136 12.49 19.88 -23.85
C ASP A 136 12.71 19.06 -22.57
N GLU A 137 11.75 19.10 -21.65
CA GLU A 137 11.72 18.33 -20.40
C GLU A 137 10.54 17.37 -20.32
N ARG A 138 9.78 17.24 -21.41
CA ARG A 138 8.65 16.30 -21.45
C ARG A 138 9.17 14.90 -21.19
N VAL A 139 8.53 14.23 -20.25
CA VAL A 139 8.73 12.81 -20.00
C VAL A 139 7.56 12.09 -20.66
N THR A 140 7.82 11.37 -21.76
CA THR A 140 6.84 10.50 -22.44
C THR A 140 6.60 9.21 -21.63
N LEU A 141 6.22 9.38 -20.39
CA LEU A 141 5.48 8.38 -19.62
C LEU A 141 4.09 8.96 -19.46
N ALA A 142 3.06 8.13 -19.46
CA ALA A 142 1.70 8.51 -19.10
C ALA A 142 1.66 9.05 -17.66
N ALA A 143 2.17 10.26 -17.41
CA ALA A 143 2.30 10.91 -16.12
C ALA A 143 0.98 11.56 -15.67
N GLY A 144 -0.14 10.98 -16.11
CA GLY A 144 -1.49 11.52 -15.87
C GLY A 144 -2.58 10.45 -15.76
N SER A 145 -2.27 9.15 -15.73
CA SER A 145 -3.26 8.12 -15.41
C SER A 145 -2.98 7.56 -14.02
N GLY A 146 -3.27 8.38 -13.00
CA GLY A 146 -2.97 8.14 -11.59
C GLY A 146 -3.49 6.82 -11.02
N GLY A 147 -2.81 6.33 -9.98
CA GLY A 147 -3.20 5.12 -9.26
C GLY A 147 -2.12 4.08 -9.02
N GLY A 148 -0.87 4.32 -9.42
CA GLY A 148 0.23 3.41 -9.13
C GLY A 148 0.52 3.29 -7.63
N LEU A 149 1.02 2.14 -7.20
CA LEU A 149 1.51 1.94 -5.83
C LEU A 149 2.77 2.79 -5.63
N LEU A 150 2.70 3.71 -4.68
CA LEU A 150 3.80 4.61 -4.30
C LEU A 150 4.70 3.97 -3.24
N ALA A 151 4.09 3.42 -2.19
CA ALA A 151 4.81 2.89 -1.05
C ALA A 151 3.99 1.82 -0.32
N VAL A 152 4.67 1.00 0.49
CA VAL A 152 4.04 0.12 1.47
C VAL A 152 4.69 0.37 2.83
N GLN A 153 3.94 0.96 3.75
CA GLN A 153 4.38 1.14 5.13
C GLN A 153 3.91 -0.04 6.00
N ARG A 154 4.85 -0.65 6.72
CA ARG A 154 4.59 -1.81 7.58
C ARG A 154 4.76 -1.46 9.05
N PHE A 155 3.71 -1.68 9.84
CA PHE A 155 3.68 -1.44 11.27
C PHE A 155 3.61 -2.76 12.05
N THR A 156 4.71 -3.10 12.72
CA THR A 156 4.79 -4.19 13.73
C THR A 156 4.81 -3.64 15.16
N ALA A 157 4.81 -2.32 15.30
CA ALA A 157 4.67 -1.59 16.55
C ALA A 157 3.79 -0.35 16.31
N SER A 158 3.09 0.10 17.34
CA SER A 158 2.20 1.26 17.26
C SER A 158 3.01 2.54 16.98
N ALA A 159 2.50 3.38 16.09
CA ALA A 159 3.13 4.63 15.67
C ALA A 159 2.08 5.56 15.03
N THR A 160 2.43 6.81 14.78
CA THR A 160 1.63 7.68 13.91
C THR A 160 1.99 7.41 12.45
N TYR A 161 0.98 7.23 11.61
CA TYR A 161 1.18 7.12 10.17
C TYR A 161 1.34 8.51 9.54
N THR A 162 2.35 8.63 8.67
CA THR A 162 2.59 9.83 7.85
C THR A 162 2.62 9.40 6.40
N ALA A 163 1.74 9.96 5.58
CA ALA A 163 1.63 9.60 4.17
C ALA A 163 2.87 10.04 3.36
N THR A 164 3.31 9.22 2.42
CA THR A 164 4.33 9.65 1.45
C THR A 164 3.74 10.77 0.59
N PRO A 165 4.49 11.86 0.33
CA PRO A 165 4.04 12.92 -0.57
C PRO A 165 3.54 12.37 -1.91
N GLY A 166 2.35 12.82 -2.32
CA GLY A 166 1.68 12.33 -3.53
C GLY A 166 0.67 11.21 -3.30
N THR A 167 0.51 10.70 -2.07
CA THR A 167 -0.54 9.72 -1.74
C THR A 167 -1.93 10.35 -1.83
N SER A 168 -2.80 9.80 -2.67
CA SER A 168 -4.21 10.20 -2.79
C SER A 168 -5.17 9.17 -2.20
N ARG A 169 -4.73 7.92 -2.04
CA ARG A 169 -5.53 6.85 -1.43
C ARG A 169 -4.65 5.80 -0.75
N VAL A 170 -5.22 5.15 0.27
CA VAL A 170 -4.54 4.07 0.99
C VAL A 170 -5.42 2.83 1.11
N LEU A 171 -4.84 1.67 0.80
CA LEU A 171 -5.39 0.37 1.18
C LEU A 171 -4.72 -0.07 2.48
N ILE A 172 -5.51 -0.18 3.54
CA ILE A 172 -5.06 -0.64 4.85
C ILE A 172 -5.45 -2.09 5.00
N ARG A 173 -4.48 -2.95 5.32
CA ARG A 173 -4.69 -4.36 5.67
C ARG A 173 -4.21 -4.57 7.10
N ALA A 174 -5.09 -5.06 7.97
CA ALA A 174 -4.78 -5.18 9.39
C ALA A 174 -5.28 -6.50 9.98
N VAL A 175 -4.53 -7.01 10.95
CA VAL A 175 -4.92 -8.14 11.80
C VAL A 175 -4.74 -7.79 13.27
N GLY A 176 -5.71 -8.16 14.11
CA GLY A 176 -5.59 -8.06 15.57
C GLY A 176 -4.57 -9.06 16.13
N GLY A 177 -4.13 -8.90 17.36
CA GLY A 177 -3.29 -9.89 18.03
C GLY A 177 -4.03 -11.20 18.25
N GLY A 178 -3.34 -12.34 18.16
CA GLY A 178 -3.90 -13.65 18.48
C GLY A 178 -4.00 -13.88 19.98
N GLY A 179 -4.94 -14.70 20.43
CA GLY A 179 -5.04 -15.13 21.83
C GLY A 179 -4.02 -16.20 22.18
N ALA A 180 -3.58 -16.25 23.45
CA ALA A 180 -2.73 -17.34 23.94
C ALA A 180 -3.53 -18.63 24.10
N GLY A 181 -2.86 -19.79 24.02
CA GLY A 181 -3.47 -21.07 24.38
C GLY A 181 -3.67 -21.20 25.89
N GLY A 182 -4.58 -22.09 26.29
CA GLY A 182 -4.84 -22.36 27.71
C GLY A 182 -3.72 -23.18 28.36
N SER A 183 -3.59 -23.03 29.67
CA SER A 183 -2.66 -23.81 30.50
C SER A 183 -3.35 -25.06 31.04
N CYS A 184 -2.56 -26.09 31.37
CA CYS A 184 -3.08 -27.33 31.95
C CYS A 184 -2.56 -27.53 33.38
N THR A 185 -3.40 -28.11 34.24
CA THR A 185 -2.99 -28.50 35.60
C THR A 185 -2.19 -29.81 35.64
N ALA A 186 -1.47 -30.05 36.74
CA ALA A 186 -0.79 -31.32 37.01
C ALA A 186 -1.78 -32.49 37.17
N THR A 187 -1.33 -33.70 36.86
CA THR A 187 -2.17 -34.91 36.76
C THR A 187 -1.69 -36.00 37.72
N SER A 188 -2.63 -36.81 38.22
CA SER A 188 -2.32 -38.07 38.91
C SER A 188 -2.09 -39.23 37.92
N SER A 189 -1.84 -40.43 38.42
CA SER A 189 -1.62 -41.64 37.61
C SER A 189 -2.82 -42.06 36.76
N SER A 190 -4.03 -41.61 37.10
CA SER A 190 -5.28 -41.95 36.40
C SER A 190 -5.88 -40.79 35.60
N GLN A 191 -5.15 -39.68 35.46
CA GLN A 191 -5.68 -38.42 34.91
C GLN A 191 -4.84 -37.90 33.75
N VAL A 192 -5.49 -37.09 32.92
CA VAL A 192 -4.90 -36.27 31.87
C VAL A 192 -5.42 -34.85 31.98
N SER A 193 -4.74 -33.90 31.33
CA SER A 193 -5.18 -32.52 31.23
C SER A 193 -4.78 -31.96 29.87
N CYS A 194 -5.74 -31.46 29.09
CA CYS A 194 -5.47 -30.84 27.80
C CYS A 194 -6.29 -29.56 27.65
N ALA A 195 -5.60 -28.46 27.37
CA ALA A 195 -6.19 -27.14 27.21
C ALA A 195 -6.46 -26.84 25.73
N SER A 196 -7.33 -25.87 25.45
CA SER A 196 -7.64 -25.47 24.08
C SER A 196 -6.62 -24.47 23.53
N GLY A 197 -6.52 -24.38 22.20
CA GLY A 197 -5.78 -23.32 21.54
C GLY A 197 -6.48 -21.96 21.68
N GLY A 198 -5.70 -20.88 21.57
CA GLY A 198 -6.23 -19.51 21.46
C GLY A 198 -6.67 -19.20 20.03
N SER A 199 -7.61 -18.28 19.87
CA SER A 199 -8.11 -17.86 18.56
C SER A 199 -7.17 -16.86 17.88
N ALA A 200 -7.26 -16.78 16.55
CA ALA A 200 -6.62 -15.72 15.79
C ALA A 200 -7.31 -14.37 16.01
N GLY A 201 -6.58 -13.27 15.79
CA GLY A 201 -7.16 -11.94 15.66
C GLY A 201 -8.02 -11.80 14.41
N ALA A 202 -8.95 -10.85 14.44
CA ALA A 202 -9.75 -10.51 13.26
C ALA A 202 -8.87 -9.99 12.13
N TYR A 203 -9.35 -10.07 10.89
CA TYR A 203 -8.67 -9.54 9.71
C TYR A 203 -9.57 -8.55 8.97
N ALA A 204 -9.00 -7.43 8.55
CA ALA A 204 -9.75 -6.40 7.84
C ALA A 204 -8.94 -5.72 6.74
N GLU A 205 -9.67 -5.31 5.70
CA GLU A 205 -9.16 -4.47 4.62
C GLU A 205 -10.10 -3.28 4.40
N THR A 206 -9.51 -2.08 4.31
CA THR A 206 -10.26 -0.87 3.98
C THR A 206 -9.49 0.00 2.99
N LEU A 207 -10.18 0.55 2.00
CA LEU A 207 -9.65 1.50 1.04
C LEU A 207 -10.30 2.86 1.28
N ILE A 208 -9.48 3.88 1.50
CA ILE A 208 -9.93 5.26 1.76
C ILE A 208 -9.12 6.26 0.94
N THR A 209 -9.72 7.42 0.67
CA THR A 209 -9.14 8.49 -0.16
C THR A 209 -8.90 9.79 0.62
N SER A 210 -9.23 9.82 1.91
CA SER A 210 -9.05 10.99 2.78
C SER A 210 -9.01 10.59 4.25
N GLY A 211 -8.60 11.51 5.11
CA GLY A 211 -8.56 11.32 6.56
C GLY A 211 -7.49 10.34 7.06
N PHE A 212 -6.62 9.85 6.17
CA PHE A 212 -5.60 8.87 6.52
C PHE A 212 -4.33 9.47 7.13
N ASP A 213 -3.94 10.68 6.73
CA ASP A 213 -2.66 11.26 7.13
C ASP A 213 -2.68 11.69 8.60
N GLY A 214 -1.61 11.38 9.33
CA GLY A 214 -1.53 11.59 10.78
C GLY A 214 -2.33 10.61 11.63
N ALA A 215 -2.95 9.58 11.05
CA ALA A 215 -3.72 8.59 11.80
C ALA A 215 -2.83 7.80 12.77
N ALA A 216 -3.31 7.60 14.01
CA ALA A 216 -2.63 6.74 14.97
C ALA A 216 -2.80 5.26 14.57
N VAL A 217 -1.70 4.56 14.35
CA VAL A 217 -1.68 3.11 14.10
C VAL A 217 -1.44 2.39 15.41
N VAL A 218 -2.38 1.52 15.79
CA VAL A 218 -2.22 0.62 16.94
C VAL A 218 -1.98 -0.79 16.41
N VAL A 219 -0.91 -1.42 16.88
CA VAL A 219 -0.65 -2.84 16.64
C VAL A 219 -1.03 -3.61 17.89
N GLY A 220 -2.03 -4.48 17.78
CA GLY A 220 -2.51 -5.30 18.89
C GLY A 220 -1.44 -6.25 19.41
N ALA A 221 -1.21 -6.26 20.72
CA ALA A 221 -0.30 -7.21 21.35
C ALA A 221 -0.85 -8.65 21.22
N GLY A 222 0.04 -9.63 21.15
CA GLY A 222 -0.35 -11.04 21.28
C GLY A 222 -0.81 -11.34 22.71
N GLY A 223 -1.73 -12.28 22.86
CA GLY A 223 -2.17 -12.76 24.16
C GLY A 223 -1.03 -13.39 24.94
N ALA A 224 -0.94 -13.06 26.24
CA ALA A 224 0.07 -13.63 27.13
C ALA A 224 -0.34 -15.03 27.62
N PRO A 225 0.60 -15.99 27.74
CA PRO A 225 0.34 -17.27 28.41
C PRO A 225 -0.12 -17.06 29.85
N ALA A 226 -1.04 -17.91 30.31
CA ALA A 226 -1.47 -17.91 31.70
C ALA A 226 -0.56 -18.80 32.56
N ALA A 227 -0.56 -18.56 33.87
CA ALA A 227 0.14 -19.42 34.82
C ALA A 227 -0.33 -20.88 34.71
N ILE A 228 0.57 -21.83 35.04
CA ILE A 228 0.27 -23.26 35.05
C ILE A 228 -0.95 -23.54 35.95
N GLY A 229 -1.86 -24.42 35.49
CA GLY A 229 -3.13 -24.70 36.15
C GLY A 229 -4.32 -24.58 35.20
N ASN A 230 -5.54 -24.64 35.75
CA ASN A 230 -6.78 -24.43 35.00
C ASN A 230 -7.02 -22.92 34.74
N ASN A 231 -6.12 -22.31 33.96
CA ASN A 231 -6.16 -20.89 33.63
C ASN A 231 -6.25 -20.70 32.12
N SER A 232 -7.22 -19.89 31.69
CA SER A 232 -7.37 -19.50 30.30
C SER A 232 -6.24 -18.56 29.87
N GLY A 233 -5.77 -18.70 28.63
CA GLY A 233 -4.79 -17.80 28.04
C GLY A 233 -5.31 -16.37 27.96
N GLY A 234 -4.39 -15.40 27.90
CA GLY A 234 -4.74 -14.00 27.67
C GLY A 234 -5.32 -13.79 26.26
N ALA A 235 -6.30 -12.89 26.16
CA ALA A 235 -6.81 -12.43 24.86
C ALA A 235 -5.76 -11.56 24.14
N GLY A 236 -5.79 -11.58 22.81
CA GLY A 236 -5.01 -10.67 21.98
C GLY A 236 -5.58 -9.25 21.98
N GLY A 237 -4.71 -8.27 21.80
CA GLY A 237 -5.10 -6.86 21.67
C GLY A 237 -5.65 -6.53 20.29
N ALA A 238 -6.49 -5.49 20.21
CA ALA A 238 -6.98 -4.98 18.94
C ALA A 238 -5.89 -4.17 18.20
N SER A 239 -5.85 -4.31 16.86
CA SER A 239 -5.13 -3.39 15.99
C SER A 239 -6.09 -2.33 15.45
N SER A 240 -5.59 -1.14 15.11
CA SER A 240 -6.42 -0.09 14.53
C SER A 240 -5.63 0.88 13.65
N PHE A 241 -6.36 1.60 12.82
CA PHE A 241 -5.86 2.73 12.04
C PHE A 241 -6.78 3.94 12.29
N GLY A 242 -6.35 4.83 13.18
CA GLY A 242 -7.15 5.93 13.71
C GLY A 242 -8.50 5.46 14.25
N SER A 243 -9.53 6.27 14.03
CA SER A 243 -10.94 5.90 14.21
C SER A 243 -11.55 5.23 12.98
N ILE A 244 -10.77 5.04 11.92
CA ILE A 244 -11.23 4.57 10.61
C ILE A 244 -11.46 3.06 10.63
N LEU A 245 -10.51 2.32 11.20
CA LEU A 245 -10.52 0.86 11.20
C LEU A 245 -10.17 0.34 12.59
N ALA A 246 -11.03 -0.51 13.14
CA ALA A 246 -10.72 -1.27 14.36
C ALA A 246 -10.83 -2.77 14.07
N VAL A 247 -9.80 -3.51 14.47
CA VAL A 247 -9.61 -4.92 14.17
C VAL A 247 -9.37 -5.69 15.47
N PRO A 248 -10.42 -6.33 16.03
CA PRO A 248 -10.35 -7.01 17.33
C PRO A 248 -9.29 -8.12 17.40
N GLY A 249 -8.71 -8.31 18.58
CA GLY A 249 -7.85 -9.45 18.85
C GLY A 249 -8.61 -10.76 19.11
N GLY A 250 -7.89 -11.87 19.14
CA GLY A 250 -8.42 -13.21 19.37
C GLY A 250 -8.65 -13.52 20.85
N SER A 251 -9.65 -14.36 21.14
CA SER A 251 -9.88 -14.88 22.49
C SER A 251 -8.78 -15.86 22.92
N GLY A 252 -8.45 -15.86 24.20
CA GLY A 252 -7.53 -16.85 24.76
C GLY A 252 -8.16 -18.24 24.91
N GLY A 253 -7.33 -19.28 24.80
CA GLY A 253 -7.70 -20.68 24.97
C GLY A 253 -8.11 -20.99 26.39
N PHE A 254 -9.09 -21.87 26.58
CA PHE A 254 -9.52 -22.34 27.88
C PHE A 254 -8.46 -23.23 28.52
N GLY A 255 -8.17 -22.99 29.80
CA GLY A 255 -7.36 -23.89 30.60
C GLY A 255 -8.07 -25.22 30.88
N SER A 256 -7.35 -26.17 31.45
CA SER A 256 -7.91 -27.49 31.74
C SER A 256 -7.65 -27.99 33.16
N ILE A 257 -8.67 -28.65 33.71
CA ILE A 257 -8.59 -29.47 34.93
C ILE A 257 -8.03 -30.86 34.63
N ALA A 258 -7.57 -31.57 35.67
CA ALA A 258 -7.18 -32.97 35.56
C ALA A 258 -8.43 -33.86 35.59
N SER A 259 -8.58 -34.73 34.60
CA SER A 259 -9.76 -35.60 34.45
C SER A 259 -9.37 -36.95 33.84
N THR A 260 -10.23 -37.96 33.97
CA THR A 260 -10.05 -39.29 33.39
C THR A 260 -10.38 -39.29 31.89
N ALA A 261 -9.47 -39.81 31.05
CA ALA A 261 -9.71 -40.00 29.62
C ALA A 261 -10.79 -41.09 29.33
N PRO A 262 -11.47 -41.07 28.17
CA PRO A 262 -11.34 -40.12 27.06
C PRO A 262 -12.12 -38.81 27.30
N LEU A 263 -11.63 -37.72 26.71
CA LEU A 263 -12.26 -36.40 26.86
C LEU A 263 -11.89 -35.43 25.73
N LEU A 264 -12.77 -34.45 25.49
CA LEU A 264 -12.50 -33.22 24.75
C LEU A 264 -12.63 -32.05 25.73
N PHE A 265 -11.74 -31.07 25.63
CA PHE A 265 -11.73 -29.88 26.48
C PHE A 265 -11.65 -28.59 25.68
N GLY A 266 -12.56 -27.68 25.99
CA GLY A 266 -12.55 -26.30 25.50
C GLY A 266 -12.99 -26.18 24.05
N GLY A 267 -12.28 -25.32 23.30
CA GLY A 267 -12.66 -24.79 21.98
C GLY A 267 -12.99 -23.31 22.12
N THR A 268 -12.26 -22.43 21.42
CA THR A 268 -12.50 -20.98 21.55
C THR A 268 -13.53 -20.49 20.55
N GLY A 269 -14.27 -19.42 20.90
CA GLY A 269 -15.07 -18.69 19.93
C GLY A 269 -14.21 -17.85 19.00
N THR A 270 -14.72 -17.50 17.82
CA THR A 270 -14.02 -16.57 16.91
C THR A 270 -13.82 -15.21 17.57
N SER A 271 -12.87 -14.41 17.07
CA SER A 271 -12.82 -13.00 17.48
C SER A 271 -14.09 -12.24 17.07
N ALA A 272 -14.29 -11.05 17.64
CA ALA A 272 -15.33 -10.14 17.16
C ALA A 272 -15.02 -9.66 15.73
N LEU A 273 -16.07 -9.31 14.98
CA LEU A 273 -15.91 -8.74 13.64
C LEU A 273 -15.23 -7.36 13.69
N PRO A 274 -14.38 -7.03 12.70
CA PRO A 274 -13.86 -5.68 12.53
C PRO A 274 -14.95 -4.64 12.28
N THR A 275 -14.67 -3.38 12.61
CA THR A 275 -15.52 -2.24 12.29
C THR A 275 -14.77 -1.23 11.43
N GLY A 276 -15.47 -0.59 10.49
CA GLY A 276 -14.90 0.43 9.59
C GLY A 276 -14.19 -0.12 8.34
N ALA A 277 -14.27 -1.44 8.11
CA ALA A 277 -13.78 -2.06 6.90
C ALA A 277 -14.81 -1.99 5.76
N ASN A 278 -14.36 -1.69 4.53
CA ASN A 278 -15.22 -1.63 3.34
C ASN A 278 -14.84 -2.63 2.23
N LEU A 279 -13.75 -3.38 2.37
CA LEU A 279 -13.36 -4.42 1.41
C LEU A 279 -13.47 -5.82 2.01
N VAL A 280 -12.89 -6.04 3.19
CA VAL A 280 -12.92 -7.34 3.88
C VAL A 280 -13.11 -7.09 5.36
N ALA A 281 -14.09 -7.78 5.97
CA ALA A 281 -14.27 -7.86 7.42
C ALA A 281 -14.43 -9.33 7.80
N ALA A 282 -13.41 -9.91 8.44
CA ALA A 282 -13.41 -11.31 8.82
C ALA A 282 -13.07 -11.48 10.30
N ALA A 283 -13.87 -12.28 11.00
CA ALA A 283 -13.52 -12.76 12.33
C ALA A 283 -12.32 -13.72 12.23
N GLY A 284 -11.49 -13.74 13.28
CA GLY A 284 -10.35 -14.62 13.39
C GLY A 284 -10.80 -16.06 13.65
N ALA A 285 -10.05 -17.01 13.09
CA ALA A 285 -10.35 -18.44 13.25
C ALA A 285 -10.24 -18.86 14.72
N THR A 286 -11.07 -19.83 15.10
CA THR A 286 -11.06 -20.45 16.42
C THR A 286 -9.77 -21.24 16.64
N GLY A 287 -9.27 -21.25 17.88
CA GLY A 287 -8.36 -22.30 18.35
C GLY A 287 -9.14 -23.57 18.66
N SER A 288 -8.58 -24.73 18.32
CA SER A 288 -9.27 -26.03 18.49
C SER A 288 -9.37 -26.45 19.95
N GLU A 289 -10.22 -27.43 20.21
CA GLU A 289 -10.27 -28.17 21.46
C GLU A 289 -8.96 -28.95 21.68
N GLY A 290 -8.61 -29.17 22.94
CA GLY A 290 -7.68 -30.23 23.32
C GLY A 290 -8.43 -31.56 23.45
N PHE A 291 -7.76 -32.68 23.24
CA PHE A 291 -8.38 -34.00 23.42
C PHE A 291 -7.42 -35.03 24.01
N ALA A 292 -8.00 -36.03 24.66
CA ALA A 292 -7.29 -37.19 25.17
C ALA A 292 -8.08 -38.47 24.89
N LEU A 293 -7.38 -39.51 24.45
CA LEU A 293 -7.98 -40.84 24.20
C LEU A 293 -7.62 -41.84 25.30
N ALA A 294 -6.48 -41.65 25.96
CA ALA A 294 -5.97 -42.49 27.02
C ALA A 294 -5.05 -41.66 27.94
N THR A 295 -4.65 -42.23 29.08
CA THR A 295 -3.70 -41.59 30.01
C THR A 295 -2.32 -41.30 29.41
N THR A 296 -1.99 -41.92 28.27
CA THR A 296 -0.73 -41.76 27.53
C THR A 296 -0.90 -41.07 26.17
N ILE A 297 -2.14 -40.75 25.75
CA ILE A 297 -2.45 -40.18 24.43
C ILE A 297 -3.26 -38.90 24.64
N VAL A 298 -2.58 -37.76 24.59
CA VAL A 298 -3.15 -36.43 24.82
C VAL A 298 -2.54 -35.40 23.87
N VAL A 299 -3.36 -34.48 23.37
CA VAL A 299 -2.92 -33.35 22.55
C VAL A 299 -3.70 -32.10 22.96
N GLY A 300 -3.00 -31.00 23.18
CA GLY A 300 -3.61 -29.69 23.40
C GLY A 300 -4.17 -29.12 22.09
N GLY A 301 -5.10 -28.18 22.18
CA GLY A 301 -5.69 -27.59 20.98
C GLY A 301 -4.67 -26.79 20.15
N ILE A 302 -4.78 -26.83 18.83
CA ILE A 302 -4.00 -25.96 17.95
C ILE A 302 -4.55 -24.54 18.01
N GLY A 303 -3.66 -23.55 17.98
CA GLY A 303 -4.05 -22.15 17.89
C GLY A 303 -4.71 -21.84 16.55
N GLY A 304 -5.60 -20.86 16.53
CA GLY A 304 -6.28 -20.40 15.32
C GLY A 304 -5.30 -19.80 14.32
N SER A 305 -5.43 -20.20 13.05
CA SER A 305 -4.67 -19.62 11.94
C SER A 305 -5.21 -18.23 11.58
N SER A 306 -4.32 -17.29 11.27
CA SER A 306 -4.69 -15.96 10.79
C SER A 306 -4.63 -15.90 9.25
N ALA A 307 -5.05 -14.78 8.68
CA ALA A 307 -4.89 -14.49 7.25
C ALA A 307 -3.42 -14.51 6.77
N PHE A 308 -2.45 -14.47 7.70
CA PHE A 308 -1.02 -14.42 7.41
C PHE A 308 -0.28 -15.74 7.67
N GLY A 309 -0.93 -16.75 8.26
CA GLY A 309 -0.32 -18.06 8.48
C GLY A 309 -0.89 -18.84 9.66
N GLY A 310 -0.23 -19.96 9.96
CA GLY A 310 -0.69 -20.95 10.93
C GLY A 310 -0.61 -20.51 12.40
N GLY A 311 -1.52 -21.03 13.21
CA GLY A 311 -1.44 -20.93 14.66
C GLY A 311 -0.40 -21.85 15.29
N GLY A 312 -0.23 -21.70 16.60
CA GLY A 312 0.69 -22.51 17.39
C GLY A 312 0.22 -23.97 17.49
N ARG A 313 1.15 -24.92 17.39
CA ARG A 313 0.86 -26.32 17.66
C ARG A 313 0.46 -26.51 19.12
N GLY A 314 -0.56 -27.34 19.36
CA GLY A 314 -0.89 -27.80 20.70
C GLY A 314 0.21 -28.69 21.28
N GLY A 315 0.34 -28.70 22.61
CA GLY A 315 1.31 -29.53 23.31
C GLY A 315 0.94 -31.01 23.27
N GLY A 316 1.93 -31.89 23.20
CA GLY A 316 1.76 -33.34 23.31
C GLY A 316 2.53 -33.84 24.51
N ALA A 317 1.93 -33.80 25.70
CA ALA A 317 2.62 -33.91 26.99
C ALA A 317 3.64 -32.79 27.26
N THR A 318 3.38 -31.59 26.73
CA THR A 318 4.22 -30.39 26.88
C THR A 318 3.37 -29.13 26.92
N GLY A 319 4.01 -27.97 27.10
CA GLY A 319 3.40 -26.68 26.81
C GLY A 319 3.02 -26.51 25.34
N GLY A 320 2.13 -25.56 25.09
CA GLY A 320 1.73 -25.20 23.72
C GLY A 320 2.76 -24.30 23.03
N SER A 321 2.81 -24.37 21.70
CA SER A 321 3.68 -23.49 20.90
C SER A 321 3.07 -22.11 20.72
N ALA A 322 3.89 -21.08 20.61
CA ALA A 322 3.42 -19.73 20.27
C ALA A 322 2.80 -19.68 18.86
N GLY A 323 1.96 -18.67 18.60
CA GLY A 323 1.44 -18.37 17.27
C GLY A 323 2.56 -18.10 16.27
N GLN A 324 2.46 -18.65 15.06
CA GLN A 324 3.57 -18.70 14.10
C GLN A 324 3.51 -17.62 13.00
N ALA A 325 2.46 -16.80 13.01
CA ALA A 325 2.26 -15.70 12.06
C ALA A 325 1.53 -14.54 12.75
N PRO A 326 1.62 -13.30 12.21
CA PRO A 326 0.93 -12.16 12.81
C PRO A 326 -0.56 -12.42 13.03
N GLY A 327 -1.02 -12.12 14.24
CA GLY A 327 -2.39 -12.34 14.69
C GLY A 327 -2.79 -13.80 14.89
N ALA A 328 -1.89 -14.77 14.73
CA ALA A 328 -2.21 -16.18 14.93
C ALA A 328 -2.27 -16.54 16.43
N GLY A 329 -3.17 -17.47 16.78
CA GLY A 329 -3.36 -17.91 18.15
C GLY A 329 -2.26 -18.88 18.63
N GLY A 330 -2.03 -18.94 19.93
CA GLY A 330 -1.12 -19.89 20.57
C GLY A 330 -1.77 -21.26 20.79
N GLY A 331 -0.97 -22.33 20.80
CA GLY A 331 -1.45 -23.69 21.08
C GLY A 331 -1.73 -23.92 22.57
N GLY A 332 -2.70 -24.78 22.88
CA GLY A 332 -3.01 -25.21 24.24
C GLY A 332 -1.98 -26.20 24.79
N ALA A 333 -1.82 -26.21 26.10
CA ALA A 333 -0.93 -27.15 26.80
C ALA A 333 -1.56 -28.54 26.97
N ALA A 334 -0.74 -29.57 27.19
CA ALA A 334 -1.23 -30.89 27.57
C ALA A 334 -0.28 -31.65 28.50
N ALA A 335 -0.86 -32.42 29.42
CA ALA A 335 -0.16 -33.30 30.35
C ALA A 335 -0.78 -34.71 30.34
N ILE A 336 0.07 -35.74 30.21
CA ILE A 336 -0.31 -37.15 30.39
C ILE A 336 -0.32 -37.52 31.89
N ALA A 337 -0.61 -38.77 32.23
CA ALA A 337 -0.61 -39.23 33.62
C ALA A 337 0.73 -38.97 34.35
N SER A 338 0.61 -38.63 35.64
CA SER A 338 1.73 -38.37 36.54
C SER A 338 2.70 -37.28 36.07
N GLN A 339 2.20 -36.19 35.50
CA GLN A 339 3.01 -35.06 35.04
C GLN A 339 2.69 -33.76 35.78
N SER A 340 3.69 -32.87 35.80
CA SER A 340 3.47 -31.46 36.12
C SER A 340 2.56 -30.81 35.08
N GLY A 341 1.87 -29.74 35.47
CA GLY A 341 1.14 -28.91 34.52
C GLY A 341 2.08 -28.11 33.61
N PHE A 342 1.53 -27.60 32.51
CA PHE A 342 2.26 -26.82 31.52
C PHE A 342 1.50 -25.54 31.14
N GLN A 343 2.23 -24.54 30.64
CA GLN A 343 1.64 -23.31 30.11
C GLN A 343 1.24 -23.47 28.64
N GLY A 344 0.17 -22.79 28.24
CA GLY A 344 -0.16 -22.61 26.84
C GLY A 344 0.85 -21.72 26.11
N GLY A 345 0.81 -21.73 24.77
CA GLY A 345 1.64 -20.89 23.94
C GLY A 345 1.12 -19.46 23.85
N ALA A 346 2.02 -18.49 23.71
CA ALA A 346 1.65 -17.08 23.50
C ALA A 346 0.95 -16.88 22.16
N GLY A 347 0.00 -15.94 22.10
CA GLY A 347 -0.53 -15.47 20.82
C GLY A 347 0.49 -14.57 20.11
N ALA A 348 0.44 -14.50 18.79
CA ALA A 348 1.28 -13.60 18.02
C ALA A 348 0.70 -12.18 17.99
N ALA A 349 1.57 -11.17 17.97
CA ALA A 349 1.15 -9.77 17.80
C ALA A 349 0.50 -9.54 16.44
N GLY A 350 -0.32 -8.51 16.35
CA GLY A 350 -0.98 -8.07 15.13
C GLY A 350 -0.01 -7.47 14.10
N LEU A 351 -0.58 -7.00 13.00
CA LEU A 351 0.15 -6.34 11.91
C LEU A 351 -0.78 -5.33 11.23
N VAL A 352 -0.24 -4.17 10.87
CA VAL A 352 -0.93 -3.20 10.01
C VAL A 352 -0.03 -2.89 8.81
N LEU A 353 -0.57 -3.01 7.61
CA LEU A 353 0.07 -2.67 6.34
C LEU A 353 -0.73 -1.55 5.68
N VAL A 354 -0.04 -0.51 5.23
CA VAL A 354 -0.64 0.60 4.49
C VAL A 354 0.00 0.67 3.12
N TYR A 355 -0.79 0.37 2.10
CA TYR A 355 -0.41 0.50 0.70
C TYR A 355 -0.86 1.85 0.19
N GLU A 356 0.08 2.68 -0.22
CA GLU A 356 -0.13 4.06 -0.64
C GLU A 356 -0.17 4.16 -2.14
N TYR A 357 -1.15 4.86 -2.70
CA TYR A 357 -1.27 5.06 -4.14
C TYR A 357 -1.38 6.53 -4.50
N ALA A 358 -0.86 6.88 -5.68
CA ALA A 358 -0.98 8.20 -6.30
C ALA A 358 -2.38 8.48 -6.85
#